data_AF-A0A9D1AFW5-F1
#
_entry.id   AF-A0A9D1AFW5-F1
#
_cell.length_a   1.000
_cell.length_b   1.000
_cell.length_c   1.000
_cell.angle_alpha   90.00
_cell.angle_beta   90.00
_cell.angle_gamma   90.00
#
_symmetry.space_group_name_H-M   'P 1'
#
loop_
_entity.id
_entity.type
_entity.pdbx_description
1 polymer ?
#
loop_
_entity_poly.entity_id
_entity_poly.type
_entity_poly.pdbx_seq_one_letter_code
_entity_poly.pdbx_strand_id
1 'polypeptide(L)'
;MYEEDIFLQEPAVIYHLTADGMLQEVMEMPLLEEREGFVMYTGDFYVEPLEIQIEFLKNDSAQKWLEALILRHTDRVRQINDSLWVFAGIEEVSA
;
A
#
# COMPACT_ATOMS: atom_id res chain seq x y z
N MET A 1 0.36 6.44 23.14
CA MET A 1 1.73 6.81 22.70
C MET A 1 1.86 6.28 21.28
N TYR A 2 1.83 7.19 20.29
CA TYR A 2 1.94 7.03 18.82
C TYR A 2 0.75 6.52 17.99
N GLU A 3 -0.51 6.89 18.29
CA GLU A 3 -1.63 6.54 17.37
C GLU A 3 -2.49 7.72 16.87
N GLU A 4 -2.23 8.96 17.29
CA GLU A 4 -3.16 10.07 16.96
C GLU A 4 -2.67 11.07 15.90
N ASP A 5 -1.40 11.03 15.48
CA ASP A 5 -0.83 12.10 14.62
C ASP A 5 -0.57 11.71 13.15
N ILE A 6 -0.81 10.46 12.73
CA ILE A 6 -0.49 10.00 11.35
C ILE A 6 -1.62 10.25 10.34
N PHE A 7 -2.81 10.66 10.79
CA PHE A 7 -3.99 10.90 9.94
C PHE A 7 -4.28 12.39 9.70
N LEU A 8 -3.25 13.24 9.58
CA LEU A 8 -3.46 14.66 9.26
C LEU A 8 -4.04 14.89 7.85
N GLN A 9 -4.06 13.87 6.98
CA GLN A 9 -4.63 13.94 5.63
C GLN A 9 -5.32 12.63 5.26
N GLU A 10 -6.50 12.71 4.65
CA GLU A 10 -7.19 11.55 4.07
C GLU A 10 -6.37 10.95 2.91
N PRO A 11 -6.30 9.61 2.77
CA PRO A 11 -5.69 8.98 1.61
C PRO A 11 -6.32 9.49 0.31
N ALA A 12 -5.49 9.70 -0.71
CA ALA A 12 -6.00 9.96 -2.05
C ALA A 12 -6.54 8.69 -2.71
N VAL A 13 -5.95 7.54 -2.37
CA VAL A 13 -6.30 6.22 -2.89
C VAL A 13 -6.17 5.18 -1.78
N ILE A 14 -7.13 4.26 -1.72
CA ILE A 14 -7.05 3.04 -0.92
C ILE A 14 -7.31 1.86 -1.85
N TYR A 15 -6.37 0.93 -1.92
CA TYR A 15 -6.52 -0.34 -2.61
C TYR A 15 -6.62 -1.48 -1.61
N HIS A 16 -7.64 -2.32 -1.79
CA HIS A 16 -7.72 -3.67 -1.22
C HIS A 16 -7.15 -4.67 -2.22
N LEU A 17 -6.35 -5.62 -1.73
CA LEU A 17 -5.86 -6.76 -2.49
C LEU A 17 -6.36 -8.05 -1.84
N THR A 18 -7.10 -8.82 -2.61
CA THR A 18 -7.52 -10.17 -2.23
C THR A 18 -6.31 -11.12 -2.23
N ALA A 19 -6.45 -12.28 -1.59
CA ALA A 19 -5.38 -13.28 -1.47
C ALA A 19 -4.86 -13.83 -2.83
N ASP A 20 -5.65 -13.72 -3.90
CA ASP A 20 -5.26 -14.06 -5.28
C ASP A 20 -4.66 -12.87 -6.06
N GLY A 21 -4.50 -11.72 -5.41
CA GLY A 21 -3.85 -10.52 -5.94
C GLY A 21 -4.76 -9.62 -6.76
N MET A 22 -6.08 -9.80 -6.72
CA MET A 22 -7.02 -8.88 -7.36
C MET A 22 -7.05 -7.57 -6.58
N LEU A 23 -6.76 -6.47 -7.27
CA LEU A 23 -6.75 -5.13 -6.70
C LEU A 23 -8.08 -4.42 -6.96
N GLN A 24 -8.63 -3.84 -5.90
CA GLN A 24 -9.89 -3.09 -5.91
C GLN A 24 -9.68 -1.75 -5.22
N GLU A 25 -10.11 -0.66 -5.86
CA GLU A 25 -10.16 0.65 -5.20
C GLU A 25 -11.38 0.69 -4.27
N VAL A 26 -11.14 1.08 -3.01
CA VAL A 26 -12.16 1.15 -1.97
C VAL A 26 -12.17 2.53 -1.35
N MET A 27 -13.31 2.91 -0.76
CA MET A 27 -13.49 4.24 -0.16
C MET A 27 -13.01 4.30 1.30
N GLU A 28 -12.92 3.15 1.97
CA GLU A 28 -12.59 3.02 3.38
C GLU A 28 -11.61 1.87 3.58
N MET A 29 -10.92 1.88 4.72
CA MET A 29 -9.97 0.84 5.09
C MET A 29 -10.64 -0.54 5.11
N PRO A 30 -10.17 -1.53 4.33
CA PRO A 30 -10.78 -2.85 4.31
C PRO A 30 -10.47 -3.63 5.60
N LEU A 31 -11.42 -4.46 6.04
CA LEU A 31 -11.13 -5.54 6.98
C LEU A 31 -10.48 -6.67 6.19
N LEU A 32 -9.26 -7.05 6.56
CA LEU A 32 -8.50 -8.06 5.83
C LEU A 32 -8.82 -9.48 6.30
N GLU A 33 -8.97 -10.39 5.34
CA GLU A 33 -8.87 -11.83 5.59
C GLU A 33 -7.42 -12.32 5.43
N GLU A 34 -7.14 -13.57 5.82
CA GLU A 34 -5.81 -14.17 5.74
C GLU A 34 -5.21 -14.04 4.34
N ARG A 35 -3.97 -13.51 4.27
CA ARG A 35 -3.21 -13.23 3.04
C ARG A 35 -3.79 -12.14 2.15
N GLU A 36 -4.83 -11.44 2.58
CA GLU A 36 -5.23 -10.19 1.94
C GLU A 36 -4.34 -9.04 2.38
N GLY A 37 -4.36 -7.95 1.62
CA GLY A 37 -3.61 -6.76 1.94
C GLY A 37 -4.32 -5.49 1.56
N PHE A 38 -3.73 -4.38 1.98
CA PHE A 38 -4.11 -3.05 1.51
C PHE A 38 -2.87 -2.23 1.20
N VAL A 39 -3.01 -1.28 0.28
CA VAL A 39 -2.08 -0.16 0.16
C VAL A 39 -2.87 1.12 0.04
N MET A 40 -2.46 2.16 0.76
CA MET A 40 -3.06 3.49 0.66
C MET A 40 -1.98 4.55 0.69
N TYR A 41 -2.22 5.63 -0.03
CA TYR A 41 -1.24 6.70 -0.17
C TYR A 41 -1.89 8.03 -0.51
N THR A 42 -1.14 9.10 -0.30
CA THR A 42 -1.46 10.46 -0.74
C THR A 42 -0.47 10.95 -1.79
N GLY A 43 -0.83 12.05 -2.44
CA GLY A 43 0.07 12.75 -3.36
C GLY A 43 0.50 11.91 -4.56
N ASP A 44 1.67 12.24 -5.09
CA ASP A 44 2.17 11.71 -6.35
C ASP A 44 2.92 10.38 -6.19
N PHE A 45 2.22 9.31 -5.81
CA PHE A 45 2.81 7.97 -5.71
C PHE A 45 2.83 7.24 -7.07
N TYR A 46 3.93 7.39 -7.81
CA TYR A 46 4.12 6.81 -9.15
C TYR A 46 4.35 5.29 -9.19
N VAL A 47 3.33 4.50 -8.89
CA VAL A 47 3.30 3.04 -9.10
C VAL A 47 2.03 2.64 -9.83
N GLU A 48 2.17 1.87 -10.92
CA GLU A 48 1.00 1.43 -11.69
C GLU A 48 0.20 0.36 -10.91
N PRO A 49 -1.14 0.34 -10.99
CA PRO A 49 -1.96 -0.65 -10.29
C PRO A 49 -1.54 -2.11 -10.53
N LEU A 50 -1.11 -2.44 -11.75
CA LEU A 50 -0.61 -3.77 -12.07
C LEU A 50 0.71 -4.09 -11.36
N GLU A 51 1.58 -3.10 -11.17
CA GLU A 51 2.82 -3.29 -10.43
C GLU A 51 2.54 -3.49 -8.93
N ILE A 52 1.52 -2.82 -8.39
CA ILE A 52 1.05 -3.05 -7.01
C ILE A 52 0.66 -4.52 -6.82
N GLN A 53 -0.17 -5.06 -7.73
CA GLN A 53 -0.60 -6.46 -7.72
C GLN A 53 0.59 -7.42 -7.86
N ILE A 54 1.49 -7.17 -8.82
CA ILE A 54 2.64 -8.03 -9.10
C ILE A 54 3.58 -8.09 -7.89
N GLU A 55 3.87 -6.95 -7.26
CA GLU A 55 4.74 -6.94 -6.09
C GLU A 55 4.05 -7.55 -4.86
N PHE A 56 2.74 -7.38 -4.71
CA PHE A 56 1.99 -8.04 -3.64
C PHE A 56 2.11 -9.57 -3.73
N LEU A 57 1.86 -10.15 -4.91
CA LEU A 57 1.92 -11.60 -5.12
C LEU A 57 3.31 -12.22 -4.90
N LYS A 58 4.38 -11.42 -4.92
CA LYS A 58 5.75 -11.88 -4.68
C LYS A 58 6.15 -11.85 -3.22
N ASN A 59 5.39 -11.16 -2.37
CA ASN A 59 5.80 -10.84 -1.01
C ASN A 59 4.74 -11.34 -0.02
N ASP A 60 5.20 -12.08 0.99
CA ASP A 60 4.42 -12.53 2.14
C ASP A 60 4.51 -11.56 3.34
N SER A 61 5.22 -10.45 3.16
CA SER A 61 5.51 -9.46 4.20
C SER A 61 5.17 -8.06 3.71
N ALA A 62 4.37 -7.34 4.50
CA ALA A 62 4.00 -5.96 4.22
C ALA A 62 5.23 -5.04 4.06
N GLN A 63 6.26 -5.26 4.87
CA GLN A 63 7.51 -4.49 4.78
C GLN A 63 8.20 -4.67 3.43
N LYS A 64 8.42 -5.92 2.99
CA LYS A 64 9.11 -6.19 1.71
C LYS A 64 8.29 -5.72 0.53
N TRP A 65 6.97 -5.87 0.61
CA TRP A 65 6.07 -5.34 -0.40
C TRP A 65 6.17 -3.81 -0.49
N LEU A 66 6.11 -3.10 0.64
CA LEU A 66 6.28 -1.65 0.68
C LEU A 66 7.64 -1.20 0.13
N GLU A 67 8.72 -1.88 0.49
CA GLU A 67 10.07 -1.61 -0.06
C GLU A 67 10.10 -1.74 -1.59
N ALA A 68 9.47 -2.77 -2.16
CA ALA A 68 9.37 -2.95 -3.61
C ALA A 68 8.55 -1.83 -4.28
N LEU A 69 7.46 -1.39 -3.67
CA LEU A 69 6.67 -0.27 -4.19
C LEU A 69 7.44 1.06 -4.12
N ILE A 70 8.18 1.30 -3.03
CA ILE A 70 9.04 2.49 -2.88
C ILE A 70 10.10 2.50 -3.99
N LEU A 71 10.75 1.37 -4.28
CA LEU A 71 11.74 1.29 -5.36
C LEU A 71 11.15 1.68 -6.72
N ARG A 72 9.98 1.15 -7.07
CA ARG A 72 9.26 1.48 -8.30
C ARG A 72 8.87 2.96 -8.38
N HIS A 73 8.45 3.53 -7.27
CA HIS A 73 8.18 4.96 -7.17
C HIS A 73 9.44 5.77 -7.42
N THR A 74 10.55 5.40 -6.77
CA THR A 74 11.84 6.12 -6.88
C THR A 74 12.45 6.07 -8.28
N ASP A 75 12.14 5.04 -9.06
CA ASP A 75 12.58 4.95 -10.47
C ASP A 75 11.92 6.02 -11.37
N ARG A 76 10.79 6.59 -10.96
CA ARG A 76 9.99 7.53 -11.76
C ARG A 76 9.87 8.93 -11.16
N VAL A 77 9.93 9.05 -9.83
CA VAL A 77 9.76 10.31 -9.13
C VAL A 77 10.86 11.31 -9.50
N ARG A 78 10.50 12.56 -9.75
CA ARG A 78 11.45 13.66 -10.01
C ARG A 78 11.66 14.55 -8.80
N GLN A 79 10.63 14.68 -7.96
CA GLN A 79 10.59 15.50 -6.75
C GLN A 79 9.63 14.84 -5.76
N ILE A 80 10.00 14.81 -4.48
CA ILE A 80 9.15 14.29 -3.41
C ILE A 80 8.50 15.48 -2.70
N ASN A 81 7.18 15.42 -2.54
CA ASN A 81 6.41 16.39 -1.78
C ASN A 81 6.32 15.94 -0.31
N ASP A 82 6.38 16.88 0.63
CA ASP A 82 6.23 16.65 2.08
C ASP A 82 4.87 16.03 2.45
N SER A 83 3.87 16.11 1.57
CA SER A 83 2.57 15.45 1.77
C SER A 83 2.53 13.98 1.36
N LEU A 84 3.58 13.43 0.74
CA LEU A 84 3.61 12.04 0.27
C LEU A 84 3.78 11.10 1.47
N TRP A 85 2.81 10.21 1.66
CA TRP A 85 2.95 9.04 2.50
C TRP A 85 2.35 7.82 1.81
N VAL A 86 2.81 6.65 2.21
CA VAL A 86 2.33 5.34 1.72
C VAL A 86 2.28 4.39 2.91
N PHE A 87 1.15 3.72 3.09
CA PHE A 87 0.98 2.62 4.03
C PHE A 87 0.60 1.36 3.28
N ALA A 88 1.20 0.25 3.67
CA ALA A 88 0.85 -1.08 3.17
C ALA A 88 0.74 -2.06 4.35
N GLY A 89 -0.20 -2.99 4.25
CA GLY A 89 -0.40 -4.04 5.24
C GLY A 89 -0.82 -5.34 4.57
N ILE A 90 -0.47 -6.46 5.20
CA ILE A 90 -0.86 -7.82 4.80
C ILE A 90 -1.31 -8.51 6.08
N GLU A 91 -2.45 -9.19 6.04
CA GLU A 91 -2.86 -10.07 7.13
C GLU A 91 -2.09 -11.39 7.00
N GLU A 92 -1.16 -11.63 7.92
CA GLU A 92 -0.32 -12.82 7.90
C GLU A 92 -1.09 -14.08 8.35
N VAL A 93 -0.65 -15.24 7.87
CA VAL A 93 -1.17 -16.52 8.36
C VAL A 93 -0.74 -16.68 9.82
N SER A 94 -1.69 -16.88 10.72
CA SER A 94 -1.37 -17.24 12.11
C SER A 94 -0.69 -18.62 12.13
N ALA A 95 0.56 -18.65 12.60
CA ALA A 95 1.41 -19.84 12.65
C ALA A 95 0.98 -20.87 13.72
#